data_AF-A0A0B7FX49-F1
#
_entry.id   AF-A0A0B7FX49-F1
#
_cell.length_a   1.000
_cell.length_b   1.000
_cell.length_c   1.000
_cell.angle_alpha   90.00
_cell.angle_beta   90.00
_cell.angle_gamma   90.00
#
_symmetry.space_group_name_H-M   'P 1'
#
loop_
_entity.id
_entity.type
_entity.pdbx_description
1 polymer ?
#
loop_
_entity_poly.entity_id
_entity_poly.type
_entity_poly.pdbx_seq_one_letter_code
_entity_poly.pdbx_strand_id
1 'polypeptide(L)'
;MRAVLVKNAGQSADDLYIGERPKPTPDSKEVLVKIVAFGINRMDIMQRKGGYPVPPDGQGVNIIVDFIGPDYWDKNVEALAKDGRMVLLASMSGPEIPKVNLVKLLYKRLRIQGSTLRSRSPEYQAALIKRFWGECESHFNGGELKVYIHKTYKWTEVAEAHKEMEANKTMGKIIVEIS
;
A
#
# COMPACT_ATOMS: atom_id res chain seq x y z
N MET A 1 39.31 -10.86 5.74
CA MET A 1 39.12 -9.42 6.00
C MET A 1 38.58 -9.23 7.42
N ARG A 2 38.94 -8.12 8.08
CA ARG A 2 38.40 -7.78 9.40
C ARG A 2 36.92 -7.38 9.29
N ALA A 3 36.10 -7.83 10.23
CA ALA A 3 34.68 -7.53 10.31
C ALA A 3 34.23 -7.40 11.77
N VAL A 4 33.15 -6.66 12.01
CA VAL A 4 32.43 -6.68 13.29
C VAL A 4 31.50 -7.89 13.30
N LEU A 5 31.70 -8.81 14.24
CA LEU A 5 30.92 -10.04 14.41
C LEU A 5 30.12 -9.99 15.71
N VAL A 6 29.12 -10.88 15.83
CA VAL A 6 28.18 -10.94 16.96
C VAL A 6 28.24 -12.33 17.61
N LYS A 7 28.42 -12.41 18.93
CA LYS A 7 28.28 -13.63 19.74
C LYS A 7 26.92 -13.67 20.47
N ASN A 8 26.54 -14.80 21.07
CA ASN A 8 25.37 -14.94 21.97
C ASN A 8 24.06 -14.30 21.49
N ALA A 9 23.76 -14.39 20.19
CA ALA A 9 22.57 -13.79 19.57
C ALA A 9 22.44 -12.25 19.66
N GLY A 10 23.46 -11.53 20.15
CA GLY A 10 23.56 -10.08 20.06
C GLY A 10 22.72 -9.28 21.05
N GLN A 11 22.31 -9.81 22.20
CA GLN A 11 21.47 -9.02 23.12
C GLN A 11 22.24 -7.85 23.78
N SER A 12 23.54 -8.00 24.06
CA SER A 12 24.41 -6.94 24.61
C SER A 12 25.29 -6.27 23.55
N ALA A 13 25.70 -5.03 23.79
CA ALA A 13 26.74 -4.39 22.97
C ALA A 13 28.09 -5.11 23.11
N ASP A 14 28.34 -5.75 24.26
CA ASP A 14 29.55 -6.54 24.53
C ASP A 14 29.60 -7.85 23.73
N ASP A 15 28.52 -8.18 23.03
CA ASP A 15 28.48 -9.28 22.06
C ASP A 15 29.15 -8.91 20.73
N LEU A 16 29.46 -7.63 20.51
CA LEU A 16 30.19 -7.15 19.33
C LEU A 16 31.70 -7.36 19.52
N TYR A 17 32.35 -7.97 18.54
CA TYR A 17 33.80 -8.14 18.54
C TYR A 17 34.38 -8.05 17.13
N ILE A 18 35.68 -7.72 17.05
CA ILE A 18 36.40 -7.74 15.77
C ILE A 18 36.88 -9.17 15.51
N GLY A 19 36.48 -9.73 14.36
CA GLY A 19 36.94 -11.03 13.90
C GLY A 19 37.29 -11.01 12.41
N GLU A 20 37.55 -12.18 11.86
CA GLU A 20 37.86 -12.35 10.44
C GLU A 20 36.74 -13.06 9.68
N ARG A 21 36.54 -12.66 8.43
CA ARG A 21 35.66 -13.32 7.45
C ARG A 21 36.34 -13.39 6.08
N PRO A 22 36.00 -14.38 5.23
CA PRO A 22 36.42 -14.37 3.83
C PRO A 22 36.03 -13.06 3.16
N LYS A 23 36.90 -12.54 2.29
CA LYS A 23 36.56 -11.38 1.47
C LYS A 23 35.51 -11.84 0.43
N PRO A 24 34.34 -11.20 0.33
CA PRO A 24 33.32 -11.61 -0.62
C PRO A 24 33.81 -11.43 -2.06
N THR A 25 33.34 -12.31 -2.95
CA THR A 25 33.58 -12.24 -4.40
C THR A 25 32.23 -11.91 -5.05
N PRO A 26 32.09 -10.73 -5.68
CA PRO A 26 30.82 -10.32 -6.29
C PRO A 26 30.49 -11.17 -7.53
N ASP A 27 29.20 -11.37 -7.78
CA ASP A 27 28.72 -11.92 -9.07
C ASP A 27 28.62 -10.85 -10.17
N SER A 28 28.07 -11.22 -11.33
CA SER A 28 27.91 -10.33 -12.51
C SER A 28 27.02 -9.08 -12.28
N LYS A 29 26.24 -9.04 -11.20
CA LYS A 29 25.30 -7.97 -10.84
C LYS A 29 25.67 -7.26 -9.54
N GLU A 30 26.78 -7.63 -8.90
CA GLU A 30 27.22 -7.08 -7.62
C GLU A 30 28.49 -6.24 -7.77
N VAL A 31 28.71 -5.32 -6.82
CA VAL A 31 29.93 -4.51 -6.75
C VAL A 31 30.57 -4.66 -5.38
N LEU A 32 31.89 -4.79 -5.34
CA LEU A 32 32.64 -4.83 -4.08
C LEU A 32 33.09 -3.42 -3.67
N VAL A 33 32.53 -2.90 -2.58
CA VAL A 33 32.82 -1.54 -2.09
C VAL A 33 33.85 -1.58 -0.96
N LYS A 34 34.90 -0.75 -1.05
CA LYS A 34 35.87 -0.55 0.04
C LYS A 34 35.33 0.49 1.03
N ILE A 35 34.97 0.04 2.24
CA ILE A 35 34.46 0.91 3.31
C ILE A 35 35.63 1.48 4.12
N VAL A 36 35.73 2.81 4.20
CA VAL A 36 36.73 3.53 5.02
C VAL A 36 36.15 3.91 6.40
N ALA A 37 34.87 4.21 6.46
CA ALA A 37 34.12 4.50 7.68
C ALA A 37 32.64 4.12 7.49
N PHE A 38 31.92 3.88 8.59
CA PHE A 38 30.47 3.65 8.60
C PHE A 38 29.83 4.36 9.80
N GLY A 39 28.60 4.82 9.64
CA GLY A 39 27.80 5.39 10.73
C GLY A 39 27.03 4.30 11.49
N ILE A 40 26.80 4.52 12.78
CA ILE A 40 25.94 3.67 13.61
C ILE A 40 24.64 4.44 13.87
N ASN A 41 23.51 3.77 13.66
CA ASN A 41 22.16 4.27 13.89
C ASN A 41 21.48 3.52 15.04
N ARG A 42 20.40 4.10 15.56
CA ARG A 42 19.61 3.47 16.64
C ARG A 42 18.95 2.16 16.19
N MET A 43 18.72 2.01 14.89
CA MET A 43 18.17 0.78 14.29
C MET A 43 19.15 -0.39 14.35
N ASP A 44 20.46 -0.14 14.34
CA ASP A 44 21.46 -1.22 14.47
C ASP A 44 21.36 -1.89 15.85
N ILE A 45 21.00 -1.13 16.90
CA ILE A 45 20.74 -1.67 18.23
C ILE A 45 19.49 -2.56 18.22
N MET A 46 18.42 -2.14 17.55
CA MET A 46 17.19 -2.92 17.45
C MET A 46 17.40 -4.21 16.66
N GLN A 47 18.11 -4.14 15.53
CA GLN A 47 18.45 -5.30 14.73
C GLN A 47 19.35 -6.28 15.48
N ARG A 48 20.38 -5.76 16.15
CA ARG A 48 21.28 -6.56 16.98
C ARG A 48 20.51 -7.29 18.11
N LYS A 49 19.50 -6.65 18.72
CA LYS A 49 18.64 -7.25 19.75
C LYS A 49 17.52 -8.15 19.19
N GLY A 50 17.42 -8.33 17.87
CA GLY A 50 16.38 -9.13 17.23
C GLY A 50 15.02 -8.44 17.08
N GLY A 51 14.91 -7.16 17.45
CA GLY A 51 13.69 -6.35 17.30
C GLY A 51 13.49 -5.78 15.89
N TYR A 52 14.39 -6.09 14.95
CA TYR A 52 14.31 -5.72 13.54
C TYR A 52 14.62 -6.94 12.66
N PRO A 53 13.60 -7.78 12.35
CA PRO A 53 13.81 -9.00 11.57
C PRO A 53 14.23 -8.69 10.12
N VAL A 54 14.76 -9.67 9.39
CA VAL A 54 15.02 -9.58 7.93
C VAL A 54 13.75 -9.93 7.15
N PRO A 55 13.44 -9.24 6.03
CA PRO A 55 12.10 -9.35 5.47
C PRO A 55 11.88 -10.75 4.92
N PRO A 56 10.73 -11.40 5.22
CA PRO A 56 10.40 -12.65 4.57
C PRO A 56 10.34 -12.43 3.05
N ASP A 57 10.83 -13.40 2.29
CA ASP A 57 10.75 -13.45 0.83
C ASP A 57 9.31 -13.76 0.40
N GLY A 58 8.42 -12.77 0.57
CA GLY A 58 7.02 -12.84 0.16
C GLY A 58 6.73 -11.89 -0.99
N GLN A 59 6.08 -12.40 -2.04
CA GLN A 59 5.51 -11.59 -3.13
C GLN A 59 4.16 -11.01 -2.66
N GLY A 60 4.20 -9.88 -1.95
CA GLY A 60 2.99 -9.10 -1.66
C GLY A 60 2.43 -8.40 -2.91
N VAL A 61 1.30 -7.70 -2.77
CA VAL A 61 0.72 -6.90 -3.87
C VAL A 61 1.38 -5.53 -3.98
N ASN A 62 1.55 -5.02 -5.20
CA ASN A 62 2.21 -3.71 -5.40
C ASN A 62 1.28 -2.53 -5.13
N ILE A 63 -0.03 -2.68 -5.33
CA ILE A 63 -1.02 -1.62 -5.18
C ILE A 63 -2.26 -2.16 -4.46
N ILE A 64 -2.76 -1.42 -3.48
CA ILE A 64 -4.09 -1.60 -2.89
C ILE A 64 -4.88 -0.30 -3.07
N VAL A 65 -6.14 -0.41 -3.49
CA VAL A 65 -7.11 0.69 -3.44
C VAL A 65 -8.11 0.34 -2.35
N ASP A 66 -7.99 1.02 -1.21
CA ASP A 66 -8.78 0.73 -0.01
C ASP A 66 -9.90 1.76 0.15
N PHE A 67 -11.12 1.25 0.29
CA PHE A 67 -12.32 2.03 0.55
C PHE A 67 -13.00 1.61 1.87
N ILE A 68 -12.47 0.60 2.56
CA ILE A 68 -12.98 0.12 3.84
C ILE A 68 -12.33 0.89 4.98
N GLY A 69 -11.00 0.99 5.01
CA GLY A 69 -10.27 1.75 6.02
C GLY A 69 -9.95 0.93 7.28
N PRO A 70 -10.29 1.39 8.51
CA PRO A 70 -9.77 0.86 9.77
C PRO A 70 -9.76 -0.67 9.92
N ASP A 71 -10.84 -1.36 9.57
CA ASP A 71 -10.99 -2.81 9.77
C ASP A 71 -10.04 -3.64 8.88
N TYR A 72 -9.49 -3.03 7.82
CA TYR A 72 -8.61 -3.67 6.85
C TYR A 72 -7.17 -3.15 6.93
N TRP A 73 -6.87 -2.14 7.74
CA TRP A 73 -5.57 -1.48 7.77
C TRP A 73 -4.40 -2.47 7.94
N ASP A 74 -4.41 -3.29 8.99
CA ASP A 74 -3.29 -4.19 9.28
C ASP A 74 -3.17 -5.29 8.21
N LYS A 75 -4.31 -5.80 7.71
CA LYS A 75 -4.35 -6.80 6.62
C LYS A 75 -3.78 -6.24 5.33
N ASN A 76 -4.11 -4.99 4.99
CA ASN A 76 -3.62 -4.30 3.80
C ASN A 76 -2.11 -4.03 3.92
N VAL A 77 -1.64 -3.55 5.07
CA VAL A 77 -0.21 -3.36 5.35
C VAL A 77 0.56 -4.69 5.25
N GLU A 78 -0.03 -5.79 5.69
CA GLU A 78 0.55 -7.13 5.58
C GLU A 78 0.54 -7.70 4.15
N ALA A 79 -0.51 -7.43 3.38
CA ALA A 79 -0.62 -7.86 2.00
C ALA A 79 0.30 -7.10 1.04
N LEU A 80 0.65 -5.84 1.33
CA LEU A 80 1.52 -5.04 0.47
C LEU A 80 2.94 -5.60 0.35
N ALA A 81 3.48 -5.57 -0.88
CA ALA A 81 4.89 -5.83 -1.15
C ALA A 81 5.80 -4.74 -0.57
N LYS A 82 7.11 -5.00 -0.56
CA LYS A 82 8.11 -3.93 -0.45
C LYS A 82 7.88 -2.92 -1.59
N ASP A 83 7.99 -1.64 -1.25
CA ASP A 83 7.71 -0.49 -2.13
C ASP A 83 6.25 -0.38 -2.60
N GLY A 84 5.34 -1.14 -1.97
CA GLY A 84 3.91 -1.14 -2.28
C GLY A 84 3.24 0.20 -2.00
N ARG A 85 2.11 0.43 -2.68
CA ARG A 85 1.31 1.66 -2.58
C ARG A 85 -0.10 1.36 -2.15
N MET A 86 -0.61 2.10 -1.18
CA MET A 86 -2.02 2.06 -0.78
C MET A 86 -2.67 3.41 -1.06
N VAL A 87 -3.74 3.39 -1.84
CA VAL A 87 -4.59 4.55 -2.08
C VAL A 87 -5.84 4.41 -1.21
N LEU A 88 -5.98 5.29 -0.22
CA LEU A 88 -7.17 5.40 0.61
C LEU A 88 -8.20 6.23 -0.15
N LEU A 89 -9.19 5.57 -0.74
CA LEU A 89 -10.27 6.16 -1.52
C LEU A 89 -11.45 6.58 -0.63
N ALA A 90 -11.74 5.79 0.41
CA ALA A 90 -12.83 6.02 1.36
C ALA A 90 -12.53 5.32 2.69
N SER A 91 -13.44 5.46 3.67
CA SER A 91 -13.30 4.89 5.02
C SER A 91 -14.65 4.40 5.53
N MET A 92 -15.18 3.33 4.91
CA MET A 92 -16.51 2.78 5.25
C MET A 92 -16.60 2.25 6.69
N SER A 93 -15.51 1.71 7.25
CA SER A 93 -15.51 1.14 8.60
C SER A 93 -15.17 2.16 9.70
N GLY A 94 -15.29 3.46 9.40
CA GLY A 94 -15.06 4.54 10.35
C GLY A 94 -13.83 5.39 10.04
N PRO A 95 -13.64 6.51 10.75
CA PRO A 95 -12.62 7.52 10.40
C PRO A 95 -11.24 7.29 11.02
N GLU A 96 -11.12 6.39 12.00
CA GLU A 96 -9.96 6.31 12.89
C GLU A 96 -9.35 4.92 12.92
N ILE A 97 -8.02 4.85 12.80
CA ILE A 97 -7.24 3.65 13.08
C ILE A 97 -6.64 3.83 14.48
N PRO A 98 -7.08 3.07 15.50
CA PRO A 98 -6.74 3.36 16.89
C PRO A 98 -5.25 3.18 17.20
N LYS A 99 -4.56 2.30 16.45
CA LYS A 99 -3.13 2.07 16.59
C LYS A 99 -2.50 1.69 15.26
N VAL A 100 -1.36 2.31 14.95
CA VAL A 100 -0.59 2.00 13.74
C VAL A 100 0.83 1.56 14.12
N ASN A 101 1.26 0.42 13.59
CA ASN A 101 2.65 -0.02 13.69
C ASN A 101 3.50 0.56 12.54
N LEU A 102 4.10 1.73 12.78
CA LEU A 102 4.93 2.44 11.79
C LEU A 102 6.16 1.64 11.32
N VAL A 103 6.66 0.69 12.12
CA VAL A 103 7.81 -0.13 11.73
C VAL A 103 7.49 -0.97 10.51
N LYS A 104 6.25 -1.49 10.38
CA LYS A 104 5.81 -2.25 9.20
C LYS A 104 5.85 -1.39 7.92
N LEU A 105 5.46 -0.11 8.03
CA LEU A 105 5.45 0.83 6.91
C LEU A 105 6.88 1.15 6.45
N LEU A 106 7.77 1.45 7.40
CA LEU A 106 9.19 1.74 7.12
C LEU A 106 9.88 0.55 6.48
N TYR A 107 9.64 -0.63 7.03
CA TYR A 107 10.29 -1.85 6.59
C TYR A 107 9.91 -2.26 5.16
N LYS A 108 8.62 -2.11 4.84
CA LYS A 108 8.12 -2.34 3.49
C LYS A 108 8.24 -1.10 2.60
N ARG A 109 8.74 0.04 3.10
CA ARG A 109 8.86 1.32 2.36
C ARG A 109 7.55 1.72 1.67
N LEU A 110 6.43 1.55 2.39
CA LEU A 110 5.10 1.74 1.82
C LEU A 110 4.84 3.22 1.51
N ARG A 111 4.08 3.48 0.44
CA ARG A 111 3.48 4.80 0.17
C ARG A 111 1.98 4.71 0.44
N ILE A 112 1.48 5.56 1.32
CA ILE A 112 0.06 5.62 1.68
C ILE A 112 -0.46 7.01 1.33
N GLN A 113 -1.49 7.08 0.49
CA GLN A 113 -2.01 8.34 -0.04
C GLN A 113 -3.54 8.37 0.05
N GLY A 114 -4.09 9.46 0.59
CA GLY A 114 -5.52 9.76 0.49
C GLY A 114 -5.89 10.33 -0.87
N SER A 115 -7.04 9.93 -1.41
CA SER A 115 -7.57 10.50 -2.65
C SER A 115 -9.09 10.62 -2.63
N THR A 116 -9.58 11.84 -2.79
CA THR A 116 -11.00 12.15 -2.99
C THR A 116 -11.17 12.97 -4.26
N LEU A 117 -12.28 12.76 -4.97
CA LEU A 117 -12.60 13.54 -6.18
C LEU A 117 -13.42 14.80 -5.86
N ARG A 118 -14.35 14.70 -4.89
CA ARG A 118 -15.32 15.76 -4.59
C ARG A 118 -14.69 17.08 -4.13
N SER A 119 -13.55 17.01 -3.45
CA SER A 119 -12.84 18.19 -2.92
C SER A 119 -11.83 18.79 -3.91
N ARG A 120 -11.72 18.28 -5.14
CA ARG A 120 -10.82 18.81 -6.17
C ARG A 120 -11.45 20.01 -6.86
N SER A 121 -10.62 20.88 -7.43
CA SER A 121 -11.11 22.03 -8.18
C SER A 121 -11.81 21.62 -9.48
N PRO A 122 -12.71 22.46 -10.02
CA PRO A 122 -13.34 22.21 -11.31
C PRO A 122 -12.32 21.99 -12.44
N GLU A 123 -11.20 22.70 -12.44
CA GLU A 123 -10.15 22.58 -13.45
C GLU A 123 -9.50 21.20 -13.40
N TYR A 124 -9.23 20.69 -12.19
CA TYR A 124 -8.71 19.34 -12.00
C TYR A 124 -9.71 18.30 -12.50
N GLN A 125 -10.99 18.45 -12.17
CA GLN A 125 -12.04 17.52 -12.59
C GLN A 125 -12.22 17.51 -14.11
N ALA A 126 -12.23 18.69 -14.75
CA ALA A 126 -12.32 18.81 -16.21
C ALA A 126 -11.11 18.17 -16.90
N ALA A 127 -9.90 18.42 -16.39
CA ALA A 127 -8.68 17.81 -16.91
C ALA A 127 -8.70 16.27 -16.76
N LEU A 128 -9.19 15.77 -15.64
CA LEU A 128 -9.34 14.33 -15.39
C LEU A 128 -10.34 13.69 -16.35
N ILE A 129 -11.51 14.31 -16.57
CA ILE A 129 -12.52 13.82 -17.52
C ILE A 129 -11.94 13.74 -18.94
N LYS A 130 -11.28 14.82 -19.38
CA LYS A 130 -10.63 14.86 -20.70
C LYS A 130 -9.60 13.74 -20.86
N ARG A 131 -8.76 13.56 -19.85
CA ARG A 131 -7.75 12.49 -19.84
C ARG A 131 -8.39 11.10 -19.85
N PHE A 132 -9.39 10.88 -19.00
CA PHE A 132 -10.10 9.61 -18.91
C PHE A 132 -10.70 9.20 -20.25
N TRP A 133 -11.41 10.08 -20.93
CA TRP A 133 -11.99 9.75 -22.24
C TRP A 133 -10.92 9.56 -23.31
N GLY A 134 -9.88 10.39 -23.32
CA GLY A 134 -8.75 10.22 -24.25
C GLY A 134 -8.01 8.87 -24.09
N GLU A 135 -7.96 8.32 -22.87
CA GLU A 135 -7.31 7.03 -22.58
C GLU A 135 -8.28 5.84 -22.68
N CYS A 136 -9.55 6.00 -22.30
CA CYS A 136 -10.47 4.87 -22.07
C CYS A 136 -11.54 4.67 -23.15
N GLU A 137 -11.79 5.64 -24.04
CA GLU A 137 -12.91 5.57 -25.00
C GLU A 137 -12.88 4.31 -25.87
N SER A 138 -11.71 3.97 -26.43
CA SER A 138 -11.54 2.78 -27.28
C SER A 138 -11.81 1.48 -26.52
N HIS A 139 -11.48 1.42 -25.24
CA HIS A 139 -11.68 0.24 -24.40
C HIS A 139 -13.16 0.01 -24.05
N PHE A 140 -13.98 1.07 -23.96
CA PHE A 140 -15.43 0.94 -23.86
C PHE A 140 -16.05 0.47 -25.16
N ASN A 141 -15.65 1.08 -26.29
CA ASN A 141 -16.16 0.70 -27.61
C ASN A 141 -15.76 -0.73 -28.00
N GLY A 142 -14.58 -1.17 -27.59
CA GLY A 142 -14.09 -2.55 -27.77
C GLY A 142 -14.66 -3.55 -26.76
N GLY A 143 -15.42 -3.11 -25.76
CA GLY A 143 -16.04 -3.97 -24.75
C GLY A 143 -15.09 -4.53 -23.68
N GLU A 144 -13.85 -4.05 -23.63
CA GLU A 144 -12.87 -4.39 -22.57
C GLU A 144 -13.28 -3.77 -21.23
N LEU A 145 -13.74 -2.52 -21.26
CA LEU A 145 -14.35 -1.85 -20.12
C LEU A 145 -15.87 -1.93 -20.21
N LYS A 146 -16.49 -2.47 -19.14
CA LYS A 146 -17.94 -2.64 -19.04
C LYS A 146 -18.48 -1.92 -17.81
N VAL A 147 -19.62 -1.26 -17.98
CA VAL A 147 -20.39 -0.71 -16.86
C VAL A 147 -21.44 -1.73 -16.46
N TYR A 148 -21.37 -2.22 -15.23
CA TYR A 148 -22.38 -3.11 -14.67
C TYR A 148 -23.46 -2.26 -14.01
N ILE A 149 -24.68 -2.35 -14.55
CA ILE A 149 -25.87 -1.72 -13.97
C ILE A 149 -26.57 -2.80 -13.13
N HIS A 150 -26.69 -2.53 -11.83
CA HIS A 150 -27.43 -3.38 -10.90
C HIS A 150 -28.93 -3.33 -11.21
N LYS A 151 -29.47 -2.12 -11.28
CA LYS A 151 -30.89 -1.86 -11.53
C LYS A 151 -31.14 -0.41 -11.95
N THR A 152 -32.15 -0.21 -12.77
CA THR A 152 -32.69 1.12 -13.10
C THR A 152 -34.01 1.32 -12.35
N TYR A 153 -34.14 2.46 -11.67
CA TYR A 153 -35.36 2.92 -11.00
C TYR A 153 -35.90 4.16 -11.69
N LYS A 154 -37.21 4.39 -11.61
CA LYS A 154 -37.76 5.71 -11.94
C LYS A 154 -37.36 6.71 -10.85
N TRP A 155 -37.22 7.98 -11.20
CA TRP A 155 -36.88 9.04 -10.23
C TRP A 155 -37.90 9.17 -9.10
N THR A 156 -39.16 8.84 -9.36
CA THR A 156 -40.23 8.75 -8.37
C THR A 156 -40.02 7.64 -7.33
N GLU A 157 -39.10 6.71 -7.58
CA GLU A 157 -38.79 5.56 -6.70
C GLU A 157 -37.45 5.75 -5.98
N VAL A 158 -36.92 6.97 -5.91
CA VAL A 158 -35.60 7.26 -5.33
C VAL A 158 -35.43 6.76 -3.88
N ALA A 159 -36.52 6.70 -3.10
CA ALA A 159 -36.48 6.14 -1.76
C ALA A 159 -36.20 4.62 -1.77
N GLU A 160 -36.80 3.86 -2.70
CA GLU A 160 -36.54 2.43 -2.86
C GLU A 160 -35.12 2.15 -3.36
N ALA A 161 -34.63 2.99 -4.27
CA ALA A 161 -33.24 2.94 -4.72
C ALA A 161 -32.24 3.10 -3.55
N HIS A 162 -32.51 4.00 -2.60
CA HIS A 162 -31.67 4.16 -1.40
C HIS A 162 -31.78 2.98 -0.45
N LYS A 163 -32.99 2.48 -0.17
CA LYS A 163 -33.19 1.30 0.68
C LYS A 163 -32.43 0.07 0.16
N GLU A 164 -32.42 -0.14 -1.16
CA GLU A 164 -31.65 -1.24 -1.75
C GLU A 164 -30.14 -1.05 -1.59
N MET A 165 -29.66 0.19 -1.74
CA MET A 165 -28.24 0.51 -1.52
C MET A 165 -27.82 0.25 -0.06
N GLU A 166 -28.63 0.71 0.90
CA GLU A 166 -28.41 0.49 2.34
C GLU A 166 -28.42 -0.98 2.74
N ALA A 167 -29.20 -1.81 2.03
CA ALA A 167 -29.23 -3.25 2.25
C ALA A 167 -27.92 -3.98 1.85
N ASN A 168 -26.96 -3.30 1.22
CA ASN A 168 -25.67 -3.85 0.77
C ASN A 168 -25.81 -5.08 -0.15
N LYS A 169 -26.87 -5.14 -0.96
CA LYS A 169 -27.13 -6.22 -1.93
C LYS A 169 -26.80 -5.84 -3.37
N THR A 170 -26.28 -4.63 -3.59
CA THR A 170 -26.04 -4.09 -4.93
C THR A 170 -24.75 -4.61 -5.53
N MET A 171 -24.77 -4.94 -6.82
CA MET A 171 -23.59 -5.27 -7.62
C MET A 171 -23.55 -4.39 -8.86
N GLY A 172 -22.68 -3.38 -8.87
CA GLY A 172 -22.61 -2.38 -9.93
C GLY A 172 -23.34 -1.08 -9.56
N LYS A 173 -23.87 -0.37 -10.55
CA LYS A 173 -24.52 0.93 -10.38
C LYS A 173 -26.03 0.83 -10.35
N ILE A 174 -26.64 1.53 -9.40
CA ILE A 174 -28.06 1.88 -9.46
C ILE A 174 -28.19 3.13 -10.34
N ILE A 175 -29.08 3.08 -11.33
CA ILE A 175 -29.42 4.22 -12.19
C ILE A 175 -30.81 4.71 -11.83
N VAL A 176 -31.00 6.03 -11.82
CA VAL A 176 -32.30 6.66 -11.55
C VAL A 176 -32.68 7.49 -12.79
N GLU A 177 -33.76 7.10 -13.44
CA GLU A 177 -34.21 7.66 -14.71
C GLU A 177 -35.34 8.67 -14.53
N ILE A 178 -35.24 9.83 -15.19
CA ILE A 178 -36.18 10.95 -15.03
C ILE A 178 -37.38 10.85 -16.00
N SER A 179 -37.32 9.97 -17.02
CA SER A 179 -38.28 9.85 -18.12
C SER A 179 -39.72 9.59 -17.68
#